data_AF-A0AAV0HB53-F1
#
_entry.id   AF-A0AAV0HB53-F1
#
_cell.length_a   1.000
_cell.length_b   1.000
_cell.length_c   1.000
_cell.angle_alpha   90.00
_cell.angle_beta   90.00
_cell.angle_gamma   90.00
#
_symmetry.space_group_name_H-M   'P 1'
#
loop_
_entity.id
_entity.type
_entity.pdbx_description
1 polymer ?
#
loop_
_entity_poly.entity_id
_entity_poly.type
_entity_poly.pdbx_seq_one_letter_code
_entity_poly.pdbx_strand_id
1 'polypeptide(L)'
;GAPASLRRSTTRSADGVDILSVSLDTISIGAFHAVESGITVVCSAGNDGPDSSTVVNAAPWILTVAATTIDRDFQSDVVLGGGNVVKVIAVFSHGEAINFSKLRKSHVYSLTYGKTIMRFDTSELYIRNCVPGSIDKAKVNGTIVLCENKDPDYPGFGKVLEIQYNGGVVVISSKDAAEILSYNSTNIAAPGVNILAAWMGNDSDIAPQSKDPSMFNVISGTSMSCPNVSGVAAVVKSHNPSFGPSEIKSAIMTTASQLNNDKSPITTHFGATATPSTMVPQR
;
A
#
# COMPACT_ATOMS: atom_id res chain seq x y z
N GLY A 1 -56.33 -12.87 -10.56
CA GLY A 1 -55.56 -11.62 -10.39
C GLY A 1 -55.62 -11.24 -8.93
N ALA A 2 -54.57 -10.79 -8.25
CA ALA A 2 -53.17 -10.50 -8.59
C ALA A 2 -52.28 -11.04 -7.45
N PRO A 3 -50.98 -11.29 -7.65
CA PRO A 3 -50.15 -12.00 -6.69
C PRO A 3 -49.75 -11.10 -5.51
N ALA A 4 -49.54 -11.74 -4.36
CA ALA A 4 -49.05 -11.13 -3.13
C ALA A 4 -47.75 -10.36 -3.38
N SER A 5 -47.75 -9.07 -3.03
CA SER A 5 -46.54 -8.25 -3.03
C SER A 5 -45.54 -8.84 -2.03
N LEU A 6 -44.44 -9.38 -2.54
CA LEU A 6 -43.24 -9.66 -1.75
C LEU A 6 -42.77 -8.33 -1.14
N ARG A 7 -43.14 -8.06 0.11
CA ARG A 7 -42.48 -7.00 0.88
C ARG A 7 -41.06 -7.48 1.10
N ARG A 8 -40.09 -6.87 0.39
CA ARG A 8 -38.66 -6.98 0.72
C ARG A 8 -38.54 -6.67 2.22
N SER A 9 -38.12 -7.66 3.00
CA SER A 9 -37.70 -7.46 4.38
C SER A 9 -36.51 -6.51 4.35
N THR A 10 -36.74 -5.24 4.67
CA THR A 10 -35.70 -4.24 4.85
C THR A 10 -35.07 -4.43 6.22
N THR A 11 -34.35 -5.53 6.43
CA THR A 11 -33.33 -5.56 7.47
C THR A 11 -32.09 -4.91 6.88
N ARG A 12 -32.14 -3.58 6.74
CA ARG A 12 -30.91 -2.76 6.77
C ARG A 12 -30.16 -3.20 8.04
N SER A 13 -28.83 -3.22 8.01
CA SER A 13 -28.03 -3.28 9.25
C SER A 13 -28.65 -2.35 10.31
N ALA A 14 -28.56 -2.69 11.60
CA ALA A 14 -29.29 -1.95 12.65
C ALA A 14 -29.08 -0.41 12.58
N ASP A 15 -27.97 0.03 11.99
CA ASP A 15 -27.58 1.44 11.81
C ASP A 15 -27.91 2.04 10.43
N GLY A 16 -28.42 1.24 9.49
CA GLY A 16 -28.94 1.70 8.19
C GLY A 16 -27.91 2.01 7.12
N VAL A 17 -26.72 1.39 7.16
CA VAL A 17 -25.63 1.65 6.20
C VAL A 17 -25.93 1.12 4.79
N ASP A 18 -25.47 1.82 3.76
CA ASP A 18 -25.62 1.44 2.34
C ASP A 18 -24.35 0.82 1.73
N ILE A 19 -23.18 1.25 2.19
CA ILE A 19 -21.86 0.77 1.78
C ILE A 19 -21.06 0.40 3.03
N LEU A 20 -20.42 -0.76 3.01
CA LEU A 20 -19.53 -1.24 4.06
C LEU A 20 -18.09 -1.32 3.52
N SER A 21 -17.22 -0.43 4.01
CA SER A 21 -15.79 -0.41 3.69
C SER A 21 -15.04 -1.22 4.74
N VAL A 22 -14.33 -2.28 4.34
CA VAL A 22 -13.56 -3.10 5.28
C VAL A 22 -12.12 -3.34 4.81
N SER A 23 -11.18 -2.77 5.55
CA SER A 23 -9.76 -2.83 5.24
C SER A 23 -9.01 -3.84 6.13
N LEU A 24 -9.61 -5.01 6.33
CA LEU A 24 -9.13 -6.09 7.21
C LEU A 24 -9.08 -7.43 6.47
N ASP A 25 -8.32 -8.38 7.03
CA ASP A 25 -8.15 -9.71 6.46
C ASP A 25 -9.32 -10.64 6.83
N THR A 26 -9.82 -11.38 5.83
CA THR A 26 -10.85 -12.43 5.88
C THR A 26 -12.21 -12.07 6.49
N ILE A 27 -13.18 -11.70 5.64
CA ILE A 27 -14.59 -11.52 6.06
C ILE A 27 -15.53 -12.13 5.02
N SER A 28 -15.96 -13.37 5.23
CA SER A 28 -16.83 -14.08 4.28
C SER A 28 -18.30 -14.17 4.75
N ILE A 29 -18.55 -14.56 6.00
CA ILE A 29 -19.93 -14.82 6.49
C ILE A 29 -20.71 -13.52 6.72
N GLY A 30 -20.11 -12.53 7.39
CA GLY A 30 -20.77 -11.24 7.61
C GLY A 30 -21.03 -10.47 6.31
N ALA A 31 -20.12 -10.59 5.34
CA ALA A 31 -20.24 -9.95 4.03
C ALA A 31 -21.42 -10.51 3.22
N PHE A 32 -21.68 -11.82 3.30
CA PHE A 32 -22.80 -12.45 2.58
C PHE A 32 -24.15 -11.87 3.03
N HIS A 33 -24.40 -11.85 4.34
CA HIS A 33 -25.65 -11.31 4.89
C HIS A 33 -25.81 -9.80 4.65
N ALA A 34 -24.71 -9.04 4.66
CA ALA A 34 -24.74 -7.63 4.29
C ALA A 34 -25.21 -7.44 2.83
N VAL A 35 -24.67 -8.22 1.90
CA VAL A 35 -25.05 -8.17 0.48
C VAL A 35 -26.49 -8.63 0.25
N GLU A 36 -26.95 -9.70 0.92
CA GLU A 36 -28.36 -10.11 0.87
C GLU A 36 -29.31 -9.01 1.37
N SER A 37 -28.85 -8.19 2.31
CA SER A 37 -29.58 -7.05 2.86
C SER A 37 -29.50 -5.80 1.97
N GLY A 38 -28.85 -5.88 0.80
CA GLY A 38 -28.70 -4.79 -0.16
C GLY A 38 -27.54 -3.83 0.13
N ILE A 39 -26.63 -4.19 1.05
CA ILE A 39 -25.46 -3.40 1.42
C ILE A 39 -24.29 -3.79 0.52
N THR A 40 -23.64 -2.82 -0.11
CA THR A 40 -22.45 -3.11 -0.92
C THR A 40 -21.25 -3.27 -0.01
N VAL A 41 -20.52 -4.38 -0.11
CA VAL A 41 -19.32 -4.65 0.69
C VAL A 41 -18.08 -4.48 -0.17
N VAL A 42 -17.18 -3.61 0.26
CA VAL A 42 -15.90 -3.32 -0.40
C VAL A 42 -14.78 -3.73 0.53
N CYS A 43 -13.87 -4.60 0.06
CA CYS A 43 -12.77 -5.10 0.89
C CYS A 43 -11.41 -4.93 0.22
N SER A 44 -10.37 -4.74 1.03
CA SER A 44 -8.98 -4.84 0.61
C SER A 44 -8.64 -6.26 0.14
N ALA A 45 -7.76 -6.40 -0.85
CA ALA A 45 -7.33 -7.70 -1.35
C ALA A 45 -6.39 -8.47 -0.40
N GLY A 46 -5.67 -7.75 0.47
CA GLY A 46 -4.53 -8.27 1.22
C GLY A 46 -3.22 -7.74 0.64
N ASN A 47 -2.12 -7.84 1.39
CA ASN A 47 -0.82 -7.29 1.00
C ASN A 47 0.29 -8.37 0.81
N ASP A 48 -0.06 -9.66 0.86
CA ASP A 48 0.90 -10.78 0.92
C ASP A 48 1.35 -11.36 -0.44
N GLY A 49 0.96 -10.75 -1.56
CA GLY A 49 1.45 -11.19 -2.88
C GLY A 49 2.92 -10.80 -3.13
N PRO A 50 3.45 -11.03 -4.34
CA PRO A 50 2.72 -11.15 -5.61
C PRO A 50 2.34 -12.59 -6.01
N ASP A 51 2.66 -13.58 -5.19
CA ASP A 51 2.36 -14.99 -5.50
C ASP A 51 0.86 -15.22 -5.68
N SER A 52 0.54 -16.20 -6.53
CA SER A 52 -0.86 -16.58 -6.75
C SER A 52 -1.50 -17.08 -5.44
N SER A 53 -2.81 -16.88 -5.32
CA SER A 53 -3.61 -17.33 -4.16
C SER A 53 -3.33 -16.64 -2.82
N THR A 54 -2.79 -15.42 -2.85
CA THR A 54 -2.54 -14.57 -1.67
C THR A 54 -3.71 -13.62 -1.33
N VAL A 55 -4.75 -13.56 -2.17
CA VAL A 55 -5.95 -12.73 -1.93
C VAL A 55 -6.82 -13.34 -0.84
N VAL A 56 -7.14 -12.56 0.19
CA VAL A 56 -7.89 -13.02 1.37
C VAL A 56 -9.40 -12.75 1.30
N ASN A 57 -9.84 -11.79 0.49
CA ASN A 57 -11.25 -11.37 0.39
C ASN A 57 -11.85 -11.62 -1.01
N ALA A 58 -11.73 -12.85 -1.52
CA ALA A 58 -12.08 -13.21 -2.91
C ALA A 58 -13.54 -13.65 -3.14
N ALA A 59 -14.43 -13.51 -2.16
CA ALA A 59 -15.81 -13.98 -2.30
C ALA A 59 -16.56 -13.23 -3.43
N PRO A 60 -17.35 -13.89 -4.29
CA PRO A 60 -17.94 -13.26 -5.48
C PRO A 60 -18.83 -12.04 -5.20
N TRP A 61 -19.46 -12.00 -4.02
CA TRP A 61 -20.34 -10.92 -3.56
C TRP A 61 -19.58 -9.72 -2.98
N ILE A 62 -18.29 -9.84 -2.70
CA ILE A 62 -17.43 -8.75 -2.22
C ILE A 62 -16.86 -7.99 -3.42
N LEU A 63 -16.75 -6.66 -3.32
CA LEU A 63 -15.95 -5.85 -4.25
C LEU A 63 -14.51 -5.76 -3.72
N THR A 64 -13.65 -6.64 -4.22
CA THR A 64 -12.26 -6.78 -3.76
C THR A 64 -11.33 -5.80 -4.47
N VAL A 65 -10.54 -5.03 -3.72
CA VAL A 65 -9.77 -3.88 -4.23
C VAL A 65 -8.26 -4.12 -4.11
N ALA A 66 -7.57 -4.10 -5.25
CA ALA A 66 -6.11 -4.05 -5.36
C ALA A 66 -5.56 -2.63 -5.15
N ALA A 67 -4.25 -2.50 -4.93
CA ALA A 67 -3.58 -1.21 -4.76
C ALA A 67 -2.79 -0.84 -6.02
N THR A 68 -2.95 0.39 -6.49
CA THR A 68 -2.12 1.01 -7.53
C THR A 68 -1.34 2.19 -6.99
N THR A 69 -0.25 2.53 -7.67
CA THR A 69 0.37 3.85 -7.57
C THR A 69 -0.48 4.93 -8.24
N ILE A 70 -0.07 6.16 -7.97
CA ILE A 70 -0.52 7.39 -8.63
C ILE A 70 0.71 8.08 -9.22
N ASP A 71 0.50 9.09 -10.05
CA ASP A 71 1.57 9.90 -10.67
C ASP A 71 2.31 10.83 -9.67
N ARG A 72 1.96 10.73 -8.38
CA ARG A 72 2.55 11.50 -7.29
C ARG A 72 3.40 10.61 -6.39
N ASP A 73 4.69 10.94 -6.34
CA ASP A 73 5.61 10.41 -5.35
C ASP A 73 6.02 11.46 -4.31
N PHE A 74 6.10 11.02 -3.05
CA PHE A 74 6.70 11.81 -1.97
C PHE A 74 8.19 11.54 -1.88
N GLN A 75 8.97 12.32 -2.63
CA GLN A 75 10.43 12.22 -2.67
C GLN A 75 11.08 13.37 -1.89
N SER A 76 12.24 13.09 -1.30
CA SER A 76 13.15 14.06 -0.70
C SER A 76 14.46 14.09 -1.47
N ASP A 77 15.07 15.26 -1.59
CA ASP A 77 16.38 15.41 -2.22
C ASP A 77 17.49 15.12 -1.20
N VAL A 78 18.41 14.22 -1.55
CA VAL A 78 19.65 13.96 -0.82
C VAL A 78 20.83 14.45 -1.64
N VAL A 79 21.58 15.39 -1.10
CA VAL A 79 22.82 15.89 -1.71
C VAL A 79 23.98 15.00 -1.28
N LEU A 80 24.57 14.30 -2.24
CA LEU A 80 25.75 13.46 -2.04
C LEU A 80 27.05 14.29 -2.11
N GLY A 81 28.13 13.72 -1.58
CA GLY A 81 29.48 14.29 -1.74
C GLY A 81 29.82 14.50 -3.22
N GLY A 82 30.28 15.71 -3.57
CA GLY A 82 30.52 16.11 -4.96
C GLY A 82 29.38 16.87 -5.64
N GLY A 83 28.28 17.14 -4.93
CA GLY A 83 27.19 18.00 -5.42
C GLY A 83 26.11 17.28 -6.23
N ASN A 84 26.21 15.97 -6.36
CA ASN A 84 25.17 15.14 -6.99
C ASN A 84 23.92 15.09 -6.10
N VAL A 85 22.74 15.16 -6.69
CA VAL A 85 21.45 15.07 -5.98
C VAL A 85 20.75 13.78 -6.37
N VAL A 86 20.31 13.02 -5.36
CA VAL A 86 19.51 11.80 -5.53
C VAL A 86 18.17 11.99 -4.85
N LYS A 87 17.11 11.60 -5.54
CA LYS A 87 15.75 11.56 -4.99
C LYS A 87 15.57 10.27 -4.20
N VAL A 88 15.12 10.37 -2.95
CA VAL A 88 14.85 9.24 -2.07
C VAL A 88 13.45 9.32 -1.51
N ILE A 89 12.83 8.18 -1.25
CA ILE A 89 11.61 8.09 -0.45
C ILE A 89 12.04 7.82 0.99
N ALA A 90 11.62 8.66 1.92
CA ALA A 90 11.96 8.49 3.34
C ALA A 90 10.88 7.65 4.02
N VAL A 91 11.26 6.50 4.56
CA VAL A 91 10.33 5.58 5.24
C VAL A 91 10.68 5.51 6.73
N PHE A 92 9.66 5.67 7.56
CA PHE A 92 9.67 5.48 9.01
C PHE A 92 8.90 4.21 9.36
N SER A 93 9.06 3.70 10.59
CA SER A 93 8.48 2.42 11.03
C SER A 93 6.96 2.31 10.81
N HIS A 94 6.25 3.43 10.70
CA HIS A 94 4.80 3.49 10.53
C HIS A 94 4.33 4.49 9.45
N GLY A 95 5.18 4.85 8.48
CA GLY A 95 4.75 5.72 7.37
C GLY A 95 5.89 6.31 6.55
N GLU A 96 5.56 7.16 5.58
CA GLU A 96 6.53 7.90 4.78
C GLU A 96 6.69 9.34 5.28
N ALA A 97 7.91 9.87 5.22
CA ALA A 97 8.18 11.26 5.55
C ALA A 97 8.30 12.14 4.31
N ILE A 98 7.67 13.30 4.41
CA ILE A 98 7.77 14.36 3.43
C ILE A 98 8.56 15.51 4.05
N ASN A 99 9.69 15.86 3.46
CA ASN A 99 10.45 17.03 3.87
C ASN A 99 10.15 18.23 2.97
N PHE A 100 9.35 19.17 3.46
CA PHE A 100 9.04 20.42 2.74
C PHE A 100 10.06 21.55 2.99
N SER A 101 11.13 21.30 3.76
CA SER A 101 12.09 22.34 4.15
C SER A 101 13.20 22.53 3.10
N LYS A 102 13.55 23.79 2.84
CA LYS A 102 14.75 24.12 2.06
C LYS A 102 15.98 23.69 2.86
N LEU A 103 16.68 22.65 2.40
CA LEU A 103 17.93 22.11 2.97
C LEU A 103 19.06 23.16 2.89
N ARG A 104 19.01 24.22 3.71
CA ARG A 104 20.03 25.27 3.74
C ARG A 104 21.09 25.06 4.82
N LYS A 105 20.86 24.13 5.77
CA LYS A 105 21.81 23.70 6.82
C LYS A 105 21.49 22.27 7.27
N SER A 106 21.86 21.27 6.48
CA SER A 106 21.78 19.85 6.90
C SER A 106 23.12 19.39 7.45
N HIS A 107 23.10 18.60 8.53
CA HIS A 107 24.30 17.89 8.98
C HIS A 107 24.75 16.92 7.88
N VAL A 108 26.06 16.85 7.65
CA VAL A 108 26.65 15.92 6.69
C VAL A 108 26.91 14.61 7.42
N TYR A 109 26.29 13.54 6.94
CA TYR A 109 26.50 12.19 7.44
C TYR A 109 27.37 11.40 6.45
N SER A 110 28.21 10.51 6.97
CA SER A 110 28.95 9.57 6.13
C SER A 110 27.99 8.55 5.53
N LEU A 111 28.09 8.33 4.21
CA LEU A 111 27.39 7.27 3.50
C LEU A 111 28.27 6.02 3.43
N THR A 112 27.74 4.87 3.83
CA THR A 112 28.46 3.59 3.83
C THR A 112 27.63 2.50 3.13
N TYR A 113 28.30 1.50 2.58
CA TYR A 113 27.67 0.45 1.78
C TYR A 113 28.37 -0.90 1.94
N GLY A 114 27.57 -1.97 2.09
CA GLY A 114 27.99 -3.36 1.97
C GLY A 114 29.26 -3.72 2.78
N LYS A 115 30.30 -4.19 2.07
CA LYS A 115 31.55 -4.73 2.61
C LYS A 115 32.25 -3.86 3.67
N THR A 116 32.05 -2.54 3.61
CA THR A 116 32.65 -1.59 4.56
C THR A 116 32.16 -1.80 5.99
N ILE A 117 30.89 -2.17 6.17
CA ILE A 117 30.23 -2.38 7.47
C ILE A 117 30.12 -3.85 7.86
N MET A 118 30.84 -4.73 7.16
CA MET A 118 30.79 -6.17 7.41
C MET A 118 31.40 -6.55 8.77
N ARG A 119 30.71 -7.42 9.53
CA ARG A 119 31.12 -7.93 10.85
C ARG A 119 32.03 -9.17 10.79
N PHE A 120 31.71 -10.11 9.89
CA PHE A 120 32.44 -11.37 9.66
C PHE A 120 32.49 -11.66 8.16
N ASP A 121 33.25 -12.66 7.70
CA ASP A 121 33.26 -13.09 6.28
C ASP A 121 31.92 -13.73 5.89
N THR A 122 30.88 -12.89 5.77
CA THR A 122 29.52 -13.23 5.39
C THR A 122 29.35 -13.05 3.88
N SER A 123 28.41 -13.80 3.30
CA SER A 123 28.02 -13.65 1.89
C SER A 123 27.79 -12.18 1.50
N GLU A 124 28.31 -11.77 0.33
CA GLU A 124 28.08 -10.43 -0.22
C GLU A 124 26.59 -10.12 -0.39
N LEU A 125 25.75 -11.13 -0.64
CA LEU A 125 24.30 -10.93 -0.77
C LEU A 125 23.68 -10.45 0.55
N TYR A 126 24.11 -11.02 1.68
CA TYR A 126 23.56 -10.73 3.00
C TYR A 126 23.93 -9.31 3.45
N ILE A 127 25.20 -8.92 3.28
CA ILE A 127 25.65 -7.58 3.68
C ILE A 127 25.07 -6.49 2.77
N ARG A 128 24.91 -6.76 1.47
CA ARG A 128 24.27 -5.81 0.53
C ARG A 128 22.80 -5.60 0.85
N ASN A 129 22.12 -6.64 1.35
CA ASN A 129 20.72 -6.57 1.75
C ASN A 129 20.50 -6.17 3.22
N CYS A 130 21.58 -5.88 3.96
CA CYS A 130 21.56 -5.47 5.37
C CYS A 130 20.84 -6.47 6.28
N VAL A 131 21.07 -7.77 6.06
CA VAL A 131 20.46 -8.86 6.83
C VAL A 131 20.99 -8.84 8.27
N PRO A 132 20.16 -9.15 9.29
CA PRO A 132 20.58 -9.11 10.69
C PRO A 132 21.80 -10.00 10.95
N GLY A 133 22.72 -9.48 11.75
CA GLY A 133 23.97 -10.19 12.10
C GLY A 133 25.08 -10.13 11.05
N SER A 134 24.81 -9.63 9.84
CA SER A 134 25.88 -9.37 8.83
C SER A 134 26.70 -8.11 9.14
N ILE A 135 26.15 -7.21 9.97
CA ILE A 135 26.61 -5.83 10.11
C ILE A 135 27.37 -5.58 11.42
N ASP A 136 28.46 -4.82 11.33
CA ASP A 136 29.24 -4.34 12.47
C ASP A 136 28.64 -3.03 13.01
N LYS A 137 28.02 -3.13 14.18
CA LYS A 137 27.40 -2.01 14.90
C LYS A 137 28.33 -0.80 15.03
N ALA A 138 29.62 -1.01 15.28
CA ALA A 138 30.57 0.10 15.49
C ALA A 138 30.75 0.95 14.22
N LYS A 139 30.52 0.37 13.05
CA LYS A 139 30.67 1.03 11.74
C LYS A 139 29.37 1.64 11.22
N VAL A 140 28.22 1.29 11.80
CA VAL A 140 26.90 1.80 11.41
C VAL A 140 26.48 3.03 12.21
N ASN A 141 26.81 3.06 13.50
CA ASN A 141 26.35 4.10 14.41
C ASN A 141 26.68 5.51 13.88
N GLY A 142 25.64 6.32 13.64
CA GLY A 142 25.77 7.70 13.14
C GLY A 142 26.06 7.82 11.64
N THR A 143 25.95 6.74 10.86
CA THR A 143 26.14 6.74 9.40
C THR A 143 24.83 6.48 8.66
N ILE A 144 24.79 6.89 7.38
CA ILE A 144 23.73 6.48 6.45
C ILE A 144 24.22 5.20 5.75
N VAL A 145 23.43 4.13 5.81
CA VAL A 145 23.73 2.84 5.20
C VAL A 145 22.86 2.65 3.96
N LEU A 146 23.49 2.45 2.81
CA LEU A 146 22.80 2.05 1.59
C LEU A 146 22.64 0.52 1.55
N CYS A 147 21.40 0.06 1.47
CA CYS A 147 21.02 -1.35 1.36
C CYS A 147 20.34 -1.60 0.00
N GLU A 148 20.57 -2.77 -0.58
CA GLU A 148 19.86 -3.23 -1.78
C GLU A 148 18.53 -3.89 -1.42
N ASN A 149 17.59 -3.79 -2.35
CA ASN A 149 16.30 -4.50 -2.30
C ASN A 149 16.25 -5.61 -3.34
N LYS A 150 17.22 -6.55 -3.27
CA LYS A 150 17.31 -7.66 -4.24
C LYS A 150 16.93 -9.02 -3.67
N ASP A 151 16.84 -9.11 -2.34
CA ASP A 151 16.44 -10.33 -1.65
C ASP A 151 14.92 -10.30 -1.43
N PRO A 152 14.13 -11.13 -2.16
CA PRO A 152 12.69 -11.18 -2.01
C PRO A 152 12.25 -11.72 -0.64
N ASP A 153 13.11 -12.51 0.03
CA ASP A 153 12.83 -13.10 1.33
C ASP A 153 13.07 -12.12 2.48
N TYR A 154 13.74 -10.99 2.21
CA TYR A 154 14.07 -9.98 3.22
C TYR A 154 13.62 -8.57 2.81
N PRO A 155 12.34 -8.21 3.11
CA PRO A 155 11.73 -6.98 2.66
C PRO A 155 12.35 -5.74 3.32
N GLY A 156 12.11 -4.57 2.71
CA GLY A 156 12.68 -3.30 3.13
C GLY A 156 12.48 -2.97 4.62
N PHE A 157 11.33 -3.32 5.21
CA PHE A 157 11.06 -3.05 6.62
C PHE A 157 12.06 -3.71 7.58
N GLY A 158 12.46 -4.96 7.30
CA GLY A 158 13.49 -5.64 8.10
C GLY A 158 14.82 -4.87 8.08
N LYS A 159 15.20 -4.37 6.89
CA LYS A 159 16.43 -3.58 6.70
C LYS A 159 16.39 -2.28 7.51
N VAL A 160 15.23 -1.61 7.55
CA VAL A 160 15.02 -0.40 8.36
C VAL A 160 15.26 -0.68 9.83
N LEU A 161 14.62 -1.72 10.37
CA LEU A 161 14.76 -2.08 11.77
C LEU A 161 16.19 -2.44 12.15
N GLU A 162 16.89 -3.23 11.33
CA GLU A 162 18.26 -3.64 11.62
C GLU A 162 19.22 -2.44 11.68
N ILE A 163 19.13 -1.52 10.71
CA ILE A 163 20.01 -0.34 10.68
C ILE A 163 19.69 0.62 11.82
N GLN A 164 18.41 0.86 12.12
CA GLN A 164 18.00 1.68 13.25
C GLN A 164 18.46 1.09 14.59
N TYR A 165 18.33 -0.23 14.77
CA TYR A 165 18.82 -0.94 15.96
C TYR A 165 20.33 -0.76 16.18
N ASN A 166 21.10 -0.67 15.08
CA ASN A 166 22.53 -0.40 15.11
C ASN A 166 22.89 1.10 15.16
N GLY A 167 21.92 2.00 15.26
CA GLY A 167 22.12 3.45 15.41
C GLY A 167 22.42 4.20 14.10
N GLY A 168 22.11 3.61 12.96
CA GLY A 168 22.27 4.22 11.64
C GLY A 168 20.95 4.67 11.01
N VAL A 169 21.04 5.27 9.83
CA VAL A 169 19.90 5.59 8.96
C VAL A 169 20.00 4.74 7.70
N VAL A 170 18.92 4.11 7.25
CA VAL A 170 18.95 3.28 6.04
C VAL A 170 18.47 4.05 4.81
N VAL A 171 19.09 3.78 3.67
CA VAL A 171 18.57 4.09 2.33
C VAL A 171 18.44 2.78 1.59
N ILE A 172 17.28 2.48 1.04
CA ILE A 172 17.03 1.25 0.30
C ILE A 172 17.00 1.58 -1.19
N SER A 173 17.87 0.94 -1.96
CA SER A 173 17.86 1.03 -3.42
C SER A 173 16.64 0.27 -3.94
N SER A 174 15.60 0.99 -4.36
CA SER A 174 14.54 0.45 -5.22
C SER A 174 14.80 0.81 -6.67
N LYS A 175 14.48 -0.09 -7.61
CA LYS A 175 14.43 0.25 -9.04
C LYS A 175 13.10 0.87 -9.44
N ASP A 176 12.06 0.74 -8.63
CA ASP A 176 10.70 1.00 -9.04
C ASP A 176 9.96 1.76 -7.91
N ALA A 177 9.42 2.94 -8.26
CA ALA A 177 8.52 3.73 -7.41
C ALA A 177 7.08 3.75 -7.98
N ALA A 178 6.85 3.06 -9.10
CA ALA A 178 5.55 2.97 -9.76
C ALA A 178 5.12 1.50 -9.82
N GLU A 179 4.34 1.04 -8.85
CA GLU A 179 4.00 -0.38 -8.70
C GLU A 179 2.52 -0.62 -8.47
N ILE A 180 1.99 -1.61 -9.18
CA ILE A 180 0.67 -2.19 -8.89
C ILE A 180 0.89 -3.53 -8.22
N LEU A 181 0.34 -3.66 -7.03
CA LEU A 181 0.13 -4.94 -6.36
C LEU A 181 -1.17 -5.54 -6.91
N SER A 182 -1.10 -6.12 -8.12
CA SER A 182 -2.25 -6.72 -8.80
C SER A 182 -2.31 -8.20 -8.45
N TYR A 183 -3.47 -8.67 -7.98
CA TYR A 183 -3.63 -10.04 -7.50
C TYR A 183 -4.74 -10.79 -8.23
N ASN A 184 -4.46 -12.03 -8.65
CA ASN A 184 -5.48 -12.97 -9.14
C ASN A 184 -6.67 -12.98 -8.17
N SER A 185 -7.88 -12.64 -8.64
CA SER A 185 -9.16 -12.52 -7.89
C SER A 185 -9.58 -11.13 -7.36
N THR A 186 -8.91 -10.04 -7.75
CA THR A 186 -9.32 -8.66 -7.41
C THR A 186 -10.26 -8.00 -8.42
N ASN A 187 -11.37 -7.41 -8.00
CA ASN A 187 -12.35 -6.88 -8.97
C ASN A 187 -11.94 -5.56 -9.62
N ILE A 188 -11.20 -4.72 -8.90
CA ILE A 188 -10.74 -3.42 -9.37
C ILE A 188 -9.45 -3.04 -8.63
N ALA A 189 -8.68 -2.13 -9.21
CA ALA A 189 -7.52 -1.53 -8.57
C ALA A 189 -7.74 -0.03 -8.37
N ALA A 190 -7.28 0.52 -7.26
CA ALA A 190 -7.40 1.93 -6.93
C ALA A 190 -6.15 2.44 -6.19
N PRO A 191 -5.95 3.77 -6.09
CA PRO A 191 -4.82 4.36 -5.38
C PRO A 191 -4.68 3.81 -3.97
N GLY A 192 -3.57 3.12 -3.72
CA GLY A 192 -3.26 2.49 -2.43
C GLY A 192 -1.81 2.65 -2.02
N VAL A 193 -0.97 3.28 -2.85
CA VAL A 193 0.44 3.53 -2.54
C VAL A 193 0.64 5.02 -2.27
N ASN A 194 1.33 5.33 -1.18
CA ASN A 194 1.74 6.67 -0.76
C ASN A 194 0.54 7.61 -0.60
N ILE A 195 -0.47 7.13 0.12
CA ILE A 195 -1.72 7.85 0.36
C ILE A 195 -1.61 8.66 1.64
N LEU A 196 -1.80 9.97 1.51
CA LEU A 196 -1.81 10.93 2.62
C LEU A 196 -3.23 10.98 3.21
N ALA A 197 -3.38 10.68 4.49
CA ALA A 197 -4.65 10.71 5.20
C ALA A 197 -4.48 11.25 6.63
N ALA A 198 -5.60 11.53 7.29
CA ALA A 198 -5.59 11.94 8.69
C ALA A 198 -5.01 10.83 9.59
N TRP A 199 -4.32 11.24 10.66
CA TRP A 199 -3.69 10.35 11.62
C TRP A 199 -3.84 10.88 13.05
N MET A 200 -3.60 10.00 14.01
CA MET A 200 -3.66 10.33 15.43
C MET A 200 -2.52 11.30 15.79
N GLY A 201 -2.87 12.54 16.16
CA GLY A 201 -1.91 13.59 16.54
C GLY A 201 -1.17 13.36 17.87
N ASN A 202 -1.37 12.20 18.50
CA ASN A 202 -0.65 11.76 19.71
C ASN A 202 0.24 10.52 19.45
N ASP A 203 0.35 10.07 18.19
CA ASP A 203 1.20 8.94 17.83
C ASP A 203 2.67 9.39 17.73
N SER A 204 3.43 9.19 18.81
CA SER A 204 4.85 9.52 18.87
C SER A 204 5.73 8.58 18.05
N ASP A 205 5.22 7.43 17.62
CA ASP A 205 6.02 6.41 16.91
C ASP A 205 6.25 6.80 15.43
N ILE A 206 5.44 7.71 14.90
CA ILE A 206 5.57 8.25 13.54
C ILE A 206 6.34 9.58 13.47
N ALA A 207 6.61 10.21 14.62
CA ALA A 207 7.28 11.51 14.68
C ALA A 207 8.80 11.35 14.84
N PRO A 208 9.64 12.12 14.11
CA PRO A 208 11.06 12.20 14.42
C PRO A 208 11.26 12.59 15.89
N GLN A 209 12.28 12.02 16.55
CA GLN A 209 12.66 12.41 17.92
C GLN A 209 12.75 13.95 17.99
N SER A 210 12.05 14.53 18.98
CA SER A 210 11.93 15.97 19.23
C SER A 210 10.98 16.79 18.34
N LYS A 211 10.01 16.17 17.64
CA LYS A 211 8.92 16.88 16.96
C LYS A 211 7.55 16.38 17.40
N ASP A 212 6.56 17.28 17.37
CA ASP A 212 5.18 16.91 17.61
C ASP A 212 4.65 16.00 16.48
N PRO A 213 3.82 14.99 16.80
CA PRO A 213 3.19 14.14 15.80
C PRO A 213 2.33 14.94 14.82
N SER A 214 2.39 14.55 13.55
CA SER A 214 1.54 15.11 12.51
C SER A 214 0.11 14.59 12.65
N MET A 215 -0.90 15.44 12.41
CA MET A 215 -2.30 15.02 12.26
C MET A 215 -2.56 14.30 10.92
N PHE A 216 -1.51 14.05 10.14
CA PHE A 216 -1.55 13.37 8.86
C PHE A 216 -0.40 12.38 8.75
N ASN A 217 -0.62 11.27 8.06
CA ASN A 217 0.38 10.26 7.77
C ASN A 217 0.27 9.80 6.31
N VAL A 218 1.38 9.30 5.76
CA VAL A 218 1.45 8.70 4.43
C VAL A 218 1.72 7.22 4.58
N ILE A 219 0.80 6.39 4.11
CA ILE A 219 0.92 4.93 4.18
C ILE A 219 0.47 4.27 2.89
N SER A 220 0.88 3.01 2.73
CA SER A 220 0.64 2.20 1.55
C SER A 220 -0.02 0.87 1.93
N GLY A 221 -0.91 0.38 1.07
CA GLY A 221 -1.58 -0.91 1.20
C GLY A 221 -2.94 -0.94 0.50
N THR A 222 -3.47 -2.14 0.30
CA THR A 222 -4.86 -2.33 -0.19
C THR A 222 -5.90 -1.78 0.78
N SER A 223 -5.53 -1.60 2.05
CA SER A 223 -6.31 -0.88 3.05
C SER A 223 -6.54 0.59 2.70
N MET A 224 -5.65 1.23 1.93
CA MET A 224 -5.80 2.62 1.49
C MET A 224 -6.61 2.72 0.19
N SER A 225 -6.59 1.68 -0.66
CA SER A 225 -7.38 1.64 -1.89
C SER A 225 -8.85 1.28 -1.65
N CYS A 226 -9.13 0.42 -0.66
CA CYS A 226 -10.47 0.04 -0.24
C CYS A 226 -11.42 1.24 0.04
N PRO A 227 -11.07 2.24 0.87
CA PRO A 227 -11.93 3.39 1.12
C PRO A 227 -12.11 4.29 -0.11
N ASN A 228 -11.14 4.37 -1.03
CA ASN A 228 -11.28 5.10 -2.30
C ASN A 228 -12.43 4.51 -3.14
N VAL A 229 -12.45 3.19 -3.31
CA VAL A 229 -13.52 2.51 -4.05
C VAL A 229 -14.85 2.57 -3.31
N SER A 230 -14.83 2.52 -1.97
CA SER A 230 -16.04 2.69 -1.16
C SER A 230 -16.69 4.06 -1.35
N GLY A 231 -15.88 5.12 -1.46
CA GLY A 231 -16.35 6.46 -1.81
C GLY A 231 -17.00 6.50 -3.20
N VAL A 232 -16.39 5.87 -4.21
CA VAL A 232 -16.97 5.74 -5.55
C VAL A 232 -18.30 4.98 -5.51
N ALA A 233 -18.37 3.86 -4.78
CA ALA A 233 -19.59 3.09 -4.61
C ALA A 233 -20.71 3.90 -3.96
N ALA A 234 -20.40 4.71 -2.96
CA ALA A 234 -21.35 5.62 -2.33
C ALA A 234 -21.86 6.69 -3.32
N VAL A 235 -20.99 7.26 -4.15
CA VAL A 235 -21.39 8.21 -5.19
C VAL A 235 -22.33 7.55 -6.21
N VAL A 236 -22.01 6.34 -6.68
CA VAL A 236 -22.88 5.58 -7.60
C VAL A 236 -24.25 5.33 -6.97
N LYS A 237 -24.30 4.88 -5.70
CA LYS A 237 -25.54 4.65 -4.95
C LYS A 237 -26.35 5.93 -4.76
N SER A 238 -25.71 7.06 -4.48
CA SER A 238 -26.40 8.34 -4.27
C SER A 238 -27.11 8.84 -5.53
N HIS A 239 -26.52 8.61 -6.70
CA HIS A 239 -27.11 8.96 -8.00
C HIS A 239 -28.10 7.90 -8.51
N ASN A 240 -27.94 6.65 -8.04
CA ASN A 240 -28.80 5.53 -8.42
C ASN A 240 -29.33 4.81 -7.16
N PRO A 241 -30.25 5.41 -6.38
CA PRO A 241 -30.66 4.85 -5.09
C PRO A 241 -31.30 3.47 -5.17
N SER A 242 -31.85 3.09 -6.33
CA SER A 242 -32.43 1.76 -6.56
C SER A 242 -31.40 0.66 -6.78
N PHE A 243 -30.14 1.00 -7.09
CA PHE A 243 -29.11 0.00 -7.37
C PHE A 243 -28.82 -0.86 -6.13
N GLY A 244 -28.82 -2.17 -6.33
CA GLY A 244 -28.31 -3.15 -5.39
C GLY A 244 -26.79 -3.35 -5.53
N PRO A 245 -26.19 -4.18 -4.66
CA PRO A 245 -24.74 -4.39 -4.62
C PRO A 245 -24.14 -4.84 -5.97
N SER A 246 -24.79 -5.77 -6.66
CA SER A 246 -24.31 -6.27 -7.95
C SER A 246 -24.34 -5.21 -9.06
N GLU A 247 -25.32 -4.31 -9.05
CA GLU A 247 -25.43 -3.23 -10.04
C GLU A 247 -24.33 -2.18 -9.81
N ILE A 248 -24.06 -1.82 -8.55
CA ILE A 248 -22.96 -0.92 -8.17
C ILE A 248 -21.62 -1.53 -8.57
N LYS A 249 -21.39 -2.80 -8.21
CA LYS A 249 -20.17 -3.55 -8.57
C LYS A 249 -19.98 -3.56 -10.09
N SER A 250 -21.03 -3.88 -10.86
CA SER A 250 -20.99 -3.89 -12.32
C SER A 250 -20.68 -2.51 -12.90
N ALA A 251 -21.34 -1.46 -12.44
CA ALA A 251 -21.14 -0.10 -12.91
C ALA A 251 -19.67 0.35 -12.72
N ILE A 252 -19.07 0.02 -11.58
CA ILE A 252 -17.68 0.34 -11.28
C ILE A 252 -16.72 -0.48 -12.16
N MET A 253 -16.89 -1.79 -12.22
CA MET A 253 -15.97 -2.67 -12.94
C MET A 253 -15.98 -2.44 -14.46
N THR A 254 -17.16 -2.20 -15.05
CA THR A 254 -17.31 -2.04 -16.51
C THR A 254 -16.86 -0.68 -17.03
N THR A 255 -16.65 0.29 -16.14
CA THR A 255 -16.18 1.64 -16.46
C THR A 255 -14.73 1.91 -16.04
N ALA A 256 -14.07 0.92 -15.42
CA ALA A 256 -12.68 1.02 -15.01
C ALA A 256 -11.73 1.17 -16.22
N SER A 257 -10.73 2.05 -16.09
CA SER A 257 -9.69 2.22 -17.11
C SER A 257 -8.71 1.04 -17.08
N GLN A 258 -8.31 0.58 -18.26
CA GLN A 258 -7.21 -0.38 -18.44
C GLN A 258 -5.90 0.30 -18.87
N LEU A 259 -5.93 1.64 -19.01
CA LEU A 259 -4.81 2.43 -19.51
C LEU A 259 -4.25 3.35 -18.42
N ASN A 260 -2.94 3.56 -18.45
CA ASN A 260 -2.23 4.53 -17.63
C ASN A 260 -2.28 5.93 -18.27
N ASN A 261 -1.62 6.91 -17.64
CA ASN A 261 -1.58 8.31 -18.09
C ASN A 261 -0.95 8.47 -19.48
N ASP A 262 -0.06 7.56 -19.89
CA ASP A 262 0.56 7.52 -21.22
C ASP A 262 -0.31 6.81 -22.27
N LYS A 263 -1.56 6.47 -21.93
CA LYS A 263 -2.49 5.68 -22.75
C LYS A 263 -1.97 4.28 -23.10
N SER A 264 -0.97 3.80 -22.36
CA SER A 264 -0.45 2.45 -22.47
C SER A 264 -1.18 1.51 -21.51
N PRO A 265 -1.21 0.20 -21.77
CA PRO A 265 -1.77 -0.76 -20.82
C PRO A 265 -1.13 -0.60 -19.44
N ILE A 266 -1.97 -0.67 -18.41
CA ILE A 266 -1.52 -0.69 -17.03
C ILE A 266 -0.58 -1.90 -16.80
N THR A 267 0.50 -1.72 -16.04
CA THR A 267 1.52 -2.76 -15.80
C THR A 267 1.59 -3.18 -14.33
N THR A 268 2.02 -4.42 -14.07
CA THR A 268 2.38 -4.93 -12.74
C THR A 268 3.76 -4.41 -12.31
N HIS A 269 4.13 -4.63 -11.05
CA HIS A 269 5.47 -4.27 -10.55
C HIS A 269 6.64 -4.98 -11.29
N PHE A 270 6.38 -6.08 -12.00
CA PHE A 270 7.39 -6.74 -12.85
C PHE A 270 7.48 -6.14 -14.26
N GLY A 271 6.74 -5.07 -14.57
CA GLY A 271 6.67 -4.45 -15.89
C GLY A 271 5.83 -5.22 -16.92
N ALA A 272 5.19 -6.33 -16.52
CA ALA A 272 4.26 -7.06 -17.37
C ALA A 272 2.91 -6.36 -17.42
N THR A 273 2.17 -6.46 -18.53
CA THR A 273 0.80 -5.94 -18.62
C THR A 273 -0.10 -6.58 -17.55
N ALA A 274 -0.77 -5.75 -16.75
CA ALA A 274 -1.77 -6.21 -15.80
C ALA A 274 -3.01 -6.73 -16.56
N THR A 275 -3.50 -7.91 -16.22
CA THR A 275 -4.63 -8.54 -16.91
C THR A 275 -5.84 -8.73 -15.98
N PRO A 276 -7.05 -8.88 -16.53
CA PRO A 276 -8.21 -9.32 -15.76
C PRO A 276 -8.01 -10.70 -15.10
N SER A 277 -7.16 -11.57 -15.64
CA SER A 277 -6.80 -12.85 -15.02
C SER A 277 -5.89 -12.68 -13.80
N THR A 278 -5.16 -11.56 -13.72
CA THR A 278 -4.58 -11.01 -12.48
C THR A 278 -5.57 -10.23 -11.61
N MET A 279 -6.88 -10.48 -11.81
CA MET A 279 -8.04 -9.82 -11.18
C MET A 279 -9.29 -10.76 -11.05
N VAL A 280 -9.26 -11.99 -11.58
CA VAL A 280 -10.41 -12.94 -11.54
C VAL A 280 -9.88 -14.33 -11.20
N PRO A 281 -10.57 -15.12 -10.34
CA PRO A 281 -10.13 -16.48 -10.04
C PRO A 281 -10.14 -17.32 -11.33
N GLN A 282 -9.02 -17.99 -11.61
CA GLN A 282 -9.02 -19.10 -12.56
C GLN A 282 -9.96 -20.19 -12.01
N ARG A 283 -10.83 -20.71 -12.87
CA ARG A 283 -11.87 -21.70 -12.53
C ARG A 283 -11.31 -22.98 -11.91
#